data_AF-A0A1T5GWC1-F1
#
_entry.id   AF-A0A1T5GWC1-F1
#
_cell.length_a   1.000
_cell.length_b   1.000
_cell.length_c   1.000
_cell.angle_alpha   90.00
_cell.angle_beta   90.00
_cell.angle_gamma   90.00
#
_symmetry.space_group_name_H-M   'P 1'
#
loop_
_entity.id
_entity.type
_entity.pdbx_description
1 polymer ?
#
loop_
_entity_poly.entity_id
_entity_poly.type
_entity_poly.pdbx_seq_one_letter_code
_entity_poly.pdbx_strand_id
1 'polypeptide(L)'
;MAPLDGSGNVKGLLAVSRVIDAVNGQIGRKVAWLIFVAVIIAAGNAVIRKIFNWSSNSLLELQWMLFGAVFLMCASWTLQVKEHIRIDIVNSMLPRRVRQWIELLGHIFFLMPFALLIVYHSVPFFLRSYAIDEQSLSAGGLAQWP
;
A
#
# COMPACT_ATOMS: atom_id res chain seq x y z
N MET A 1 1.82 19.51 43.48
CA MET A 1 1.12 18.78 42.40
C MET A 1 2.14 17.86 41.75
N ALA A 2 2.14 16.57 42.09
CA ALA A 2 3.21 15.65 41.72
C ALA A 2 3.26 15.42 40.19
N PRO A 3 4.45 15.42 39.56
CA PRO A 3 4.59 15.09 38.15
C PRO A 3 4.32 13.60 37.96
N LEU A 4 3.37 13.27 37.08
CA LEU A 4 3.01 11.89 36.77
C LEU A 4 4.19 11.19 36.07
N ASP A 5 4.78 10.22 36.76
CA ASP A 5 5.79 9.28 36.25
C ASP A 5 5.16 8.29 35.25
N GLY A 6 4.63 8.81 34.13
CA GLY A 6 4.18 8.03 32.97
C GLY A 6 5.21 8.01 31.84
N SER A 7 6.38 8.61 32.06
CA SER A 7 7.33 8.95 30.98
C SER A 7 8.04 7.72 30.39
N GLY A 8 8.26 6.66 31.17
CA GLY A 8 8.93 5.43 30.73
C GLY A 8 8.13 4.67 29.67
N ASN A 9 6.83 4.45 29.93
CA ASN A 9 5.94 3.72 29.03
C ASN A 9 5.69 4.48 27.72
N VAL A 10 5.51 5.80 27.81
CA VAL A 10 5.34 6.65 26.62
C VAL A 10 6.60 6.66 25.76
N LYS A 11 7.81 6.70 26.37
CA LYS A 11 9.07 6.60 25.63
C LYS A 11 9.21 5.26 24.90
N GLY A 12 8.80 4.16 25.54
CA GLY A 12 8.77 2.82 24.93
C GLY A 12 7.84 2.76 23.71
N LEU A 13 6.60 3.22 23.86
CA LEU A 13 5.62 3.27 22.76
C LEU A 13 6.10 4.14 21.59
N LEU A 14 6.74 5.28 21.89
CA LEU A 14 7.33 6.15 20.87
C LEU A 14 8.56 5.54 20.19
N ALA A 15 9.30 4.66 20.87
CA ALA A 15 10.39 3.93 20.24
C ALA A 15 9.84 2.89 19.24
N VAL A 16 8.81 2.15 19.64
CA VAL A 16 8.12 1.19 18.75
C VAL A 16 7.54 1.90 17.52
N SER A 17 6.83 3.01 17.72
CA SER A 17 6.30 3.82 16.61
C SER A 17 7.40 4.20 15.63
N ARG A 18 8.54 4.70 16.12
CA ARG A 18 9.67 5.10 15.25
C ARG A 18 10.24 3.95 14.44
N VAL A 19 10.25 2.74 14.98
CA VAL A 19 10.69 1.53 14.24
C VAL A 19 9.70 1.20 13.14
N ILE A 20 8.40 1.16 13.44
CA ILE A 20 7.35 0.92 12.43
C ILE A 20 7.43 1.98 11.33
N ASP A 21 7.59 3.23 11.73
CA ASP A 21 7.72 4.38 10.84
C ASP A 21 8.93 4.26 9.91
N ALA A 22 10.08 3.83 10.43
CA ALA A 22 11.30 3.63 9.66
C ALA A 22 11.21 2.44 8.70
N VAL A 23 10.54 1.36 9.12
CA VAL A 23 10.31 0.17 8.29
C VAL A 23 9.37 0.51 7.14
N ASN A 24 8.23 1.15 7.43
CA ASN A 24 7.27 1.57 6.39
C ASN A 24 7.91 2.54 5.40
N GLY A 25 8.66 3.53 5.87
CA GLY A 25 9.36 4.46 5.00
C GLY A 25 10.42 3.80 4.10
N GLN A 26 11.15 2.81 4.61
CA GLN A 26 12.13 2.06 3.81
C GLN A 26 11.47 1.15 2.78
N ILE A 27 10.43 0.41 3.17
CA ILE A 27 9.68 -0.46 2.27
C ILE A 27 9.05 0.38 1.16
N GLY A 28 8.32 1.44 1.51
CA GLY A 28 7.66 2.32 0.55
C GLY A 28 8.64 2.91 -0.46
N ARG A 29 9.80 3.41 -0.02
CA ARG A 29 10.81 3.98 -0.92
C ARG A 29 11.44 2.96 -1.87
N LYS A 30 11.65 1.72 -1.41
CA LYS A 30 12.17 0.64 -2.26
C LYS A 30 11.10 0.17 -3.25
N VAL A 31 9.88 -0.04 -2.77
CA VAL A 31 8.76 -0.52 -3.59
C VAL A 31 8.34 0.53 -4.63
N ALA A 32 8.46 1.83 -4.33
CA ALA A 32 8.18 2.90 -5.29
C ALA A 32 8.96 2.73 -6.61
N TRP A 33 10.16 2.13 -6.60
CA TRP A 33 10.89 1.84 -7.85
C TRP A 33 10.19 0.83 -8.77
N LEU A 34 9.29 -0.01 -8.27
CA LEU A 34 8.51 -0.91 -9.11
C LEU A 34 7.60 -0.13 -10.08
N ILE A 35 7.21 1.11 -9.76
CA ILE A 35 6.45 1.94 -10.71
C ILE A 35 7.28 2.26 -11.95
N PHE A 36 8.57 2.52 -11.77
CA PHE A 36 9.49 2.80 -12.86
C PHE A 36 9.66 1.56 -13.74
N VAL A 37 9.80 0.38 -13.12
CA VAL A 37 9.82 -0.91 -13.82
C VAL A 37 8.51 -1.13 -14.61
N ALA A 38 7.35 -0.88 -13.99
CA ALA A 38 6.05 -1.02 -14.64
C ALA A 38 5.93 -0.11 -15.87
N VAL A 39 6.41 1.14 -15.78
CA VAL A 39 6.43 2.08 -16.92
C VAL A 39 7.33 1.60 -18.05
N ILE A 40 8.51 1.05 -17.75
CA ILE A 40 9.41 0.48 -18.78
C ILE A 40 8.73 -0.69 -19.49
N ILE A 41 8.10 -1.59 -18.75
CA ILE A 41 7.39 -2.75 -19.31
C ILE A 41 6.20 -2.28 -20.17
N ALA A 42 5.44 -1.30 -19.70
CA ALA A 42 4.32 -0.72 -20.43
C ALA A 42 4.76 -0.07 -21.75
N ALA A 43 5.80 0.77 -21.69
CA ALA A 43 6.35 1.44 -22.86
C ALA A 43 6.93 0.42 -23.86
N GLY A 44 7.70 -0.58 -23.37
CA GLY A 44 8.25 -1.64 -24.21
C GLY A 44 7.17 -2.45 -24.93
N ASN A 45 6.14 -2.89 -24.19
CA ASN A 45 5.01 -3.63 -24.79
C ASN A 45 4.26 -2.76 -25.81
N ALA A 46 4.06 -1.47 -25.53
CA ALA A 46 3.40 -0.54 -26.46
C ALA A 46 4.20 -0.30 -27.75
N VAL A 47 5.53 -0.15 -27.64
CA VAL A 47 6.43 0.04 -28.78
C VAL A 47 6.44 -1.21 -29.67
N ILE A 48 6.59 -2.39 -29.08
CA ILE A 48 6.59 -3.66 -29.83
C ILE A 48 5.24 -3.86 -30.53
N ARG A 49 4.15 -3.59 -29.81
CA ARG A 49 2.80 -3.65 -30.40
C ARG A 49 2.63 -2.70 -31.57
N LYS A 50 3.21 -1.51 -31.50
CA LYS A 50 3.10 -0.51 -32.57
C LYS A 50 3.95 -0.84 -33.80
N ILE A 51 5.15 -1.37 -33.60
CA ILE A 51 6.13 -1.62 -34.68
C ILE A 51 5.94 -3.02 -35.30
N PHE A 52 5.71 -4.04 -34.47
CA PHE A 52 5.70 -5.44 -34.88
C PHE A 52 4.30 -6.08 -34.85
N ASN A 53 3.25 -5.33 -34.47
CA ASN A 53 1.88 -5.81 -34.32
C ASN A 53 1.75 -7.06 -33.41
N TRP A 54 2.69 -7.22 -32.47
CA TRP A 54 2.75 -8.30 -31.51
C TRP A 54 2.64 -7.75 -30.09
N SER A 55 1.88 -8.42 -29.22
CA SER A 55 1.65 -8.02 -27.84
C SER A 55 1.64 -9.24 -26.94
N SER A 56 2.22 -9.13 -25.76
CA SER A 56 2.21 -10.20 -24.75
C SER A 56 1.21 -9.89 -23.64
N ASN A 57 0.33 -10.85 -23.34
CA ASN A 57 -0.64 -10.75 -22.25
C ASN A 57 0.05 -10.81 -20.87
N SER A 58 1.05 -11.68 -20.71
CA SER A 58 1.88 -11.73 -19.50
C SER A 58 2.53 -10.39 -19.17
N LEU A 59 3.08 -9.67 -20.16
CA LEU A 59 3.66 -8.34 -19.92
C LEU A 59 2.62 -7.29 -19.52
N LEU A 60 1.39 -7.43 -19.99
CA LEU A 60 0.28 -6.54 -19.64
C LEU A 60 -0.23 -6.83 -18.22
N GLU A 61 -0.40 -8.09 -17.87
CA GLU A 61 -0.78 -8.51 -16.51
C GLU A 61 0.29 -8.16 -15.48
N LEU A 62 1.58 -8.29 -15.82
CA LEU A 62 2.70 -7.89 -14.98
C LEU A 62 2.67 -6.40 -14.63
N GLN A 63 2.25 -5.55 -15.56
CA GLN A 63 2.11 -4.11 -15.28
C GLN A 63 1.06 -3.86 -14.20
N TRP A 64 -0.08 -4.55 -14.28
CA TRP A 64 -1.18 -4.39 -13.33
C TRP A 64 -0.81 -4.95 -11.95
N MET A 65 -0.09 -6.08 -11.92
CA MET A 65 0.45 -6.66 -10.68
C MET A 65 1.48 -5.76 -10.01
N LEU A 66 2.44 -5.23 -10.78
CA LEU A 66 3.42 -4.27 -10.26
C LEU A 66 2.75 -2.99 -9.75
N PHE A 67 1.78 -2.47 -10.49
CA PHE A 67 1.02 -1.29 -10.08
C PHE A 67 0.24 -1.55 -8.78
N GLY A 68 -0.46 -2.68 -8.69
CA GLY A 68 -1.20 -3.09 -7.49
C GLY A 68 -0.29 -3.27 -6.28
N ALA A 69 0.87 -3.91 -6.47
CA ALA A 69 1.88 -4.07 -5.43
C ALA A 69 2.39 -2.72 -4.92
N VAL A 70 2.71 -1.77 -5.81
CA VAL A 70 3.10 -0.42 -5.40
C VAL A 70 1.99 0.26 -4.62
N PHE A 71 0.76 0.25 -5.15
CA PHE A 71 -0.35 0.94 -4.53
C PHE A 71 -0.62 0.43 -3.10
N LEU A 72 -0.68 -0.89 -2.91
CA LEU A 72 -0.97 -1.51 -1.62
C LEU A 72 0.18 -1.33 -0.62
N MET A 73 1.43 -1.56 -1.05
CA MET A 73 2.59 -1.50 -0.16
C MET A 73 2.97 -0.06 0.21
N CYS A 74 2.82 0.88 -0.71
CA CYS A 74 3.08 2.30 -0.45
C CYS A 74 1.93 3.01 0.27
N ALA A 75 0.71 2.45 0.30
CA ALA A 75 -0.44 3.08 0.97
C ALA A 75 -0.15 3.45 2.44
N SER A 76 0.52 2.56 3.18
CA SER A 76 0.92 2.80 4.57
C SER A 76 1.93 3.95 4.71
N TRP A 77 2.88 4.05 3.77
CA TRP A 77 3.86 5.12 3.73
C TRP A 77 3.22 6.46 3.35
N THR A 78 2.37 6.49 2.32
CA THR A 78 1.62 7.68 1.92
C THR A 78 0.73 8.22 3.05
N LEU A 79 0.11 7.33 3.82
CA LEU A 79 -0.66 7.70 5.01
C LEU A 79 0.23 8.31 6.10
N GLN A 80 1.41 7.74 6.32
CA GLN A 80 2.40 8.21 7.29
C GLN A 80 2.92 9.63 6.97
N VAL A 81 3.31 9.89 5.71
CA VAL A 81 3.74 11.22 5.25
C VAL A 81 2.57 12.17 4.99
N LYS A 82 1.34 11.75 5.31
CA LYS A 82 0.18 12.64 5.31
C LYS A 82 -0.18 13.15 3.90
N GLU A 83 0.25 12.44 2.87
CA GLU A 83 -0.03 12.72 1.46
C GLU A 83 -1.28 11.99 0.95
N HIS A 84 -1.87 11.13 1.78
CA HIS A 84 -3.16 10.54 1.45
C HIS A 84 -4.20 11.66 1.30
N ILE A 85 -5.02 11.58 0.25
CA ILE A 85 -6.01 12.60 -0.11
C ILE A 85 -6.86 12.92 1.12
N ARG A 86 -6.77 14.18 1.57
CA ARG A 86 -7.56 14.74 2.66
C ARG A 86 -8.25 15.99 2.15
N ILE A 87 -9.39 16.31 2.74
CA ILE A 87 -10.10 17.54 2.42
C ILE A 87 -9.33 18.69 3.09
N ASP A 88 -8.32 19.21 2.41
CA ASP A 88 -7.37 20.17 2.97
C ASP A 88 -8.03 21.50 3.39
N ILE A 89 -9.11 21.89 2.69
CA ILE A 89 -9.90 23.09 3.00
C ILE A 89 -10.64 22.95 4.35
N VAL A 90 -11.31 21.81 4.58
CA VAL A 90 -12.04 21.58 5.83
C VAL A 90 -11.05 21.42 6.99
N ASN A 91 -9.93 20.76 6.73
CA ASN A 91 -8.89 20.59 7.72
C ASN A 91 -8.32 21.92 8.19
N SER A 92 -7.99 22.86 7.28
CA SER A 92 -7.37 24.15 7.62
C SER A 92 -8.23 25.04 8.52
N MET A 93 -9.55 24.85 8.51
CA MET A 93 -10.50 25.60 9.32
C MET A 93 -10.70 25.05 10.75
N LEU A 94 -10.19 23.84 11.04
CA LEU A 94 -10.44 23.16 12.32
C LEU A 94 -9.28 23.33 13.33
N PRO A 95 -9.57 23.45 14.64
CA PRO A 95 -8.54 23.44 15.68
C PRO A 95 -7.73 22.13 15.69
N ARG A 96 -6.43 22.22 16.00
CA ARG A 96 -5.50 21.07 16.01
C ARG A 96 -6.01 19.87 16.81
N ARG A 97 -6.65 20.10 17.96
CA ARG A 97 -7.21 19.04 18.81
C ARG A 97 -8.36 18.30 18.12
N VAL A 98 -9.26 19.05 17.47
CA VAL A 98 -10.41 18.47 16.75
C VAL A 98 -9.93 17.64 15.57
N ARG A 99 -8.94 18.14 14.81
CA ARG A 99 -8.36 17.39 13.68
C ARG A 99 -7.77 16.04 14.12
N GLN A 100 -7.02 16.02 15.21
CA GLN A 100 -6.44 14.78 15.75
C GLN A 100 -7.50 13.77 16.19
N TRP A 101 -8.60 14.23 16.80
CA TRP A 101 -9.71 13.37 17.18
C TRP A 101 -10.45 12.81 15.96
N ILE A 102 -10.72 13.63 14.95
CA ILE A 102 -11.34 13.18 13.70
C ILE A 102 -10.44 12.14 13.00
N GLU A 103 -9.14 12.41 12.90
CA GLU A 103 -8.18 11.45 12.34
C GLU A 103 -8.21 10.14 13.14
N LEU A 104 -8.11 10.20 14.48
CA LEU A 104 -8.10 9.00 15.32
C LEU A 104 -9.39 8.17 15.18
N LEU A 105 -10.56 8.81 15.27
CA LEU A 105 -11.85 8.14 15.11
C LEU A 105 -12.00 7.58 13.70
N GLY A 106 -11.59 8.32 12.68
CA GLY A 106 -11.56 7.86 11.29
C GLY A 106 -10.73 6.59 11.12
N HIS A 107 -9.55 6.54 11.74
CA HIS A 107 -8.70 5.36 11.68
C HIS A 107 -9.32 4.18 12.42
N ILE A 108 -9.86 4.38 13.62
CA ILE A 108 -10.41 3.30 14.45
C ILE A 108 -11.70 2.71 13.88
N PHE A 109 -12.62 3.56 13.39
CA PHE A 109 -13.97 3.11 12.99
C PHE A 109 -14.11 2.81 11.51
N PHE A 110 -13.24 3.35 10.64
CA PHE A 110 -13.35 3.16 9.20
C PHE A 110 -12.13 2.43 8.64
N LEU A 111 -10.93 2.97 8.85
CA LEU A 111 -9.71 2.42 8.24
C LEU A 111 -9.34 1.04 8.82
N MET A 112 -9.33 0.89 10.14
CA MET A 112 -8.93 -0.36 10.81
C MET A 112 -9.89 -1.52 10.52
N PRO A 113 -11.23 -1.37 10.63
CA PRO A 113 -12.15 -2.46 10.30
C PRO A 113 -12.05 -2.85 8.83
N PHE A 114 -11.94 -1.87 7.93
CA PHE A 114 -11.77 -2.13 6.51
C PHE A 114 -10.46 -2.87 6.19
N ALA A 115 -9.35 -2.44 6.77
CA ALA A 115 -8.05 -3.11 6.61
C ALA A 115 -8.09 -4.55 7.16
N LEU A 116 -8.72 -4.76 8.32
CA LEU A 116 -8.88 -6.09 8.91
C LEU A 116 -9.75 -6.99 8.03
N LEU A 117 -10.84 -6.49 7.46
CA LEU A 117 -11.69 -7.24 6.53
C LEU A 117 -10.92 -7.64 5.27
N ILE A 118 -10.13 -6.73 4.71
CA ILE A 118 -9.26 -7.03 3.55
C ILE A 118 -8.33 -8.18 3.91
N VAL A 119 -7.61 -8.10 5.03
CA VAL A 119 -6.67 -9.15 5.47
C VAL A 119 -7.40 -10.46 5.72
N TYR A 120 -8.55 -10.42 6.41
CA TYR A 120 -9.33 -11.61 6.74
C TYR A 120 -9.82 -12.37 5.50
N HIS A 121 -10.22 -11.67 4.45
CA HIS A 121 -10.68 -12.29 3.21
C HIS A 121 -9.55 -12.60 2.22
N SER A 122 -8.50 -11.79 2.18
CA SER A 122 -7.40 -11.97 1.24
C SER A 122 -6.48 -13.14 1.60
N VAL A 123 -6.23 -13.39 2.89
CA VAL A 123 -5.39 -14.51 3.34
C VAL A 123 -5.91 -15.88 2.89
N PRO A 124 -7.18 -16.28 3.14
CA PRO A 124 -7.67 -17.58 2.70
C PRO A 124 -7.81 -17.69 1.17
N PHE A 125 -8.00 -16.56 0.48
CA PHE A 125 -7.95 -16.51 -0.98
C PHE A 125 -6.53 -16.82 -1.46
N PHE A 126 -5.54 -16.07 -0.97
CA PHE A 126 -4.13 -16.24 -1.28
C PHE A 126 -3.62 -17.66 -0.99
N LEU A 127 -3.95 -18.23 0.17
CA LEU A 127 -3.54 -19.59 0.53
C LEU A 127 -4.12 -20.66 -0.41
N ARG A 128 -5.33 -20.45 -0.93
CA ARG A 128 -5.91 -21.35 -1.92
C ARG A 128 -5.20 -21.23 -3.27
N SER A 129 -4.99 -20.02 -3.76
CA SER A 129 -4.20 -19.76 -4.98
C SER A 129 -2.79 -20.34 -4.89
N TYR A 130 -2.14 -20.18 -3.72
CA TYR A 130 -0.82 -20.74 -3.42
C TYR A 130 -0.81 -22.27 -3.51
N ALA A 131 -1.82 -22.94 -2.96
CA ALA A 131 -1.89 -24.40 -2.91
C ALA A 131 -2.14 -25.05 -4.28
N ILE A 132 -2.71 -24.31 -5.23
CA ILE A 132 -3.05 -24.81 -6.58
C ILE A 132 -2.13 -24.30 -7.68
N ASP A 133 -1.07 -23.56 -7.33
CA ASP A 133 -0.13 -22.94 -8.28
C ASP A 133 -0.86 -22.13 -9.37
N GLU A 134 -1.71 -21.20 -8.93
CA GLU A 134 -2.69 -20.54 -9.80
C GLU A 134 -2.01 -19.81 -10.99
N GLN A 135 -2.50 -20.10 -12.19
CA GLN A 135 -2.04 -19.51 -13.45
C GLN A 135 -3.11 -18.58 -14.03
N SER A 136 -2.67 -17.56 -14.76
CA SER A 136 -3.60 -16.69 -15.48
C SER A 136 -4.41 -17.48 -16.52
N LEU A 137 -5.71 -17.16 -16.59
CA LEU A 137 -6.66 -17.70 -17.56
C LEU A 137 -6.42 -17.14 -18.97
N SER A 138 -5.60 -16.10 -19.11
CA SER A 138 -5.25 -15.51 -20.40
C SER A 138 -4.28 -16.40 -21.18
N ALA A 139 -4.45 -16.45 -22.51
CA ALA A 139 -3.49 -17.13 -23.38
C ALA A 139 -2.10 -16.46 -23.26
N GLY A 140 -1.11 -17.22 -22.78
CA GLY A 140 0.23 -16.69 -22.47
C GLY A 140 0.22 -15.65 -21.33
N GLY A 141 -0.71 -15.79 -20.38
CA GLY A 141 -0.83 -14.93 -19.20
C GLY A 141 0.30 -15.13 -18.18
N LEU A 142 0.34 -14.27 -17.17
CA LEU A 142 1.32 -14.31 -16.10
C LEU A 142 0.96 -15.42 -15.09
N ALA A 143 1.96 -16.09 -14.51
CA ALA A 143 1.71 -16.89 -13.32
C ALA A 143 1.17 -15.98 -12.21
N GLN A 144 0.05 -16.37 -11.57
CA GLN A 144 -0.47 -15.59 -10.43
C GLN A 144 0.27 -15.95 -9.15
N TRP A 145 0.68 -17.22 -9.05
CA TRP A 145 1.60 -17.68 -8.03
C TRP A 145 2.47 -18.84 -8.56
N PRO A 146 3.78 -18.90 -8.23
CA PRO A 146 4.56 -17.81 -7.66
C PRO A 146 4.59 -16.55 -8.56
#